data_AF-A0A1X0USM4-F1
#
_entry.id   AF-A0A1X0USM4-F1
#
_cell.length_a   1.000
_cell.length_b   1.000
_cell.length_c   1.000
_cell.angle_alpha   90.00
_cell.angle_beta   90.00
_cell.angle_gamma   90.00
#
_symmetry.space_group_name_H-M   'P 1'
#
loop_
_entity.id
_entity.type
_entity.pdbx_description
1 polymer ?
#
loop_
_entity_poly.entity_id
_entity_poly.type
_entity_poly.pdbx_seq_one_letter_code
_entity_poly.pdbx_strand_id
1 'polypeptide(L)'
;MTGRNGIDIPAAAFDVSRSAELIFRDEPNDAVKIEYSAPIEFEIDGAPAVRYTAKASNLARKFDCDPIAASLDIVATQGYSNAAVAVFMIVSYEQLDGSLSRNTIDQIVSTLRRT
;
A
#
# COMPACT_ATOMS: atom_id res chain seq x y z
N MET A 1 0.47 -26.16 -0.93
CA MET A 1 1.13 -25.33 -1.95
C MET A 1 2.44 -24.86 -1.34
N THR A 2 3.57 -25.38 -1.82
CA THR A 2 4.91 -25.20 -1.26
C THR A 2 5.78 -24.49 -2.29
N GLY A 3 6.29 -23.32 -1.93
CA GLY A 3 7.33 -22.61 -2.69
C GLY A 3 7.97 -21.57 -1.79
N ARG A 4 9.10 -21.92 -1.17
CA ARG A 4 9.94 -21.01 -0.37
C ARG A 4 11.35 -21.04 -0.95
N ASN A 5 11.74 -19.94 -1.60
CA ASN A 5 13.09 -19.39 -1.72
C ASN A 5 12.97 -18.04 -2.43
N GLY A 6 13.13 -16.96 -1.67
CA GLY A 6 12.65 -15.61 -2.02
C GLY A 6 11.43 -15.25 -1.16
N ILE A 7 11.32 -13.99 -0.74
CA ILE A 7 10.13 -13.53 -0.02
C ILE A 7 8.94 -13.73 -0.98
N ASP A 8 7.93 -14.44 -0.53
CA ASP A 8 6.69 -14.65 -1.29
C ASP A 8 6.05 -13.28 -1.59
N ILE A 9 5.69 -13.00 -2.84
CA ILE A 9 5.22 -11.66 -3.28
C ILE A 9 4.03 -11.19 -2.43
N PRO A 10 2.99 -12.01 -2.17
CA PRO A 10 1.94 -11.71 -1.19
C PRO A 10 2.47 -11.39 0.20
N ALA A 11 3.41 -12.20 0.72
CA ALA A 11 3.97 -11.99 2.06
C ALA A 11 4.78 -10.69 2.15
N ALA A 12 5.53 -10.33 1.10
CA ALA A 12 6.25 -9.06 1.02
C ALA A 12 5.29 -7.87 1.04
N ALA A 13 4.23 -7.92 0.22
CA ALA A 13 3.24 -6.86 0.16
C ALA A 13 2.51 -6.70 1.51
N PHE A 14 2.13 -7.82 2.13
CA PHE A 14 1.47 -7.81 3.44
C PHE A 14 2.40 -7.27 4.53
N ASP A 15 3.65 -7.72 4.61
CA ASP A 15 4.61 -7.27 5.63
C ASP A 15 4.86 -5.75 5.52
N VAL A 16 5.12 -5.25 4.31
CA VAL A 16 5.31 -3.81 4.08
C VAL A 16 4.05 -3.03 4.38
N SER A 17 2.85 -3.58 4.12
CA SER A 17 1.58 -2.89 4.44
C SER A 17 1.41 -2.59 5.92
N ARG A 18 2.05 -3.38 6.82
CA ARG A 18 2.03 -3.13 8.27
C ARG A 18 2.77 -1.86 8.67
N SER A 19 3.57 -1.28 7.76
CA SER A 19 4.13 0.07 7.94
C SER A 19 3.04 1.13 8.09
N ALA A 20 1.80 0.85 7.68
CA ALA A 20 0.64 1.71 7.94
C ALA A 20 0.49 2.05 9.43
N GLU A 21 0.76 1.11 10.34
CA GLU A 21 0.70 1.37 11.79
C GLU A 21 1.73 2.43 12.22
N LEU A 22 2.91 2.45 11.59
CA LEU A 22 3.97 3.41 11.89
C LEU A 22 3.76 4.76 11.18
N ILE A 23 3.14 4.73 9.99
CA ILE A 23 2.92 5.93 9.17
C ILE A 23 1.74 6.74 9.71
N PHE A 24 0.66 6.08 10.12
CA PHE A 24 -0.61 6.74 10.42
C PHE A 24 -0.89 6.95 11.90
N ARG A 25 -0.14 6.29 12.81
CA ARG A 25 -0.29 6.49 14.25
C ARG A 25 0.76 7.46 14.78
N ASP A 26 0.31 8.37 15.63
CA ASP A 26 1.22 9.19 16.44
C ASP A 26 1.64 8.40 17.71
N GLU A 27 0.75 7.57 18.26
CA GLU A 27 0.98 6.76 19.46
C GLU A 27 0.34 5.36 19.36
N PRO A 28 0.88 4.33 20.04
CA PRO A 28 0.41 2.93 19.90
C PRO A 28 -1.07 2.68 20.20
N ASN A 29 -1.70 3.53 21.02
CA ASN A 29 -3.10 3.38 21.45
C ASN A 29 -3.95 4.61 21.09
N ASP A 30 -3.57 5.34 20.05
CA ASP A 30 -4.40 6.42 19.53
C ASP A 30 -5.71 5.90 18.91
N ALA A 31 -6.61 6.83 18.57
CA ALA A 31 -7.93 6.50 18.04
C ALA A 31 -7.92 5.97 16.60
N VAL A 32 -6.74 5.89 15.97
CA VAL A 32 -6.61 5.49 14.57
C VAL A 32 -7.05 4.04 14.41
N LYS A 33 -7.88 3.80 13.40
CA LYS A 33 -8.30 2.47 12.99
C LYS A 33 -7.70 2.15 11.63
N ILE A 34 -6.97 1.04 11.55
CA ILE A 34 -6.37 0.54 10.32
C ILE A 34 -7.08 -0.73 9.90
N GLU A 35 -7.61 -0.74 8.67
CA GLU A 35 -8.27 -1.88 8.05
C GLU A 35 -7.47 -2.35 6.84
N TYR A 36 -7.15 -3.64 6.82
CA TYR A 36 -6.41 -4.26 5.72
C TYR A 36 -7.38 -5.00 4.80
N SER A 37 -7.33 -4.70 3.50
CA SER A 37 -8.12 -5.41 2.50
C SER A 37 -7.54 -6.80 2.21
N ALA A 38 -8.37 -7.66 1.60
CA ALA A 38 -7.84 -8.83 0.91
C ALA A 38 -6.85 -8.41 -0.20
N PRO A 39 -5.86 -9.25 -0.54
CA PRO A 39 -4.98 -9.00 -1.67
C PRO A 39 -5.76 -8.98 -2.99
N ILE A 40 -5.30 -8.14 -3.90
CA ILE A 40 -5.72 -8.18 -5.30
C ILE A 40 -4.53 -8.69 -6.12
N GLU A 41 -4.71 -9.82 -6.78
CA GLU A 41 -3.71 -10.42 -7.67
C GLU A 41 -3.91 -9.90 -9.10
N PHE A 42 -2.81 -9.57 -9.77
CA PHE A 42 -2.79 -9.11 -11.15
C PHE A 42 -1.41 -9.34 -11.78
N GLU A 43 -1.20 -8.85 -13.00
CA GLU A 43 0.09 -8.96 -13.69
C GLU A 43 0.65 -7.59 -14.07
N ILE A 44 1.98 -7.45 -14.00
CA ILE A 44 2.74 -6.32 -14.52
C ILE A 44 3.71 -6.86 -15.56
N ASP A 45 3.50 -6.50 -16.84
CA ASP A 45 4.29 -7.00 -17.98
C ASP A 45 4.46 -8.54 -17.98
N GLY A 46 3.39 -9.26 -17.66
CA GLY A 46 3.35 -10.73 -17.58
C GLY A 46 4.03 -11.33 -16.34
N ALA A 47 4.41 -10.52 -15.35
CA ALA A 47 4.87 -10.98 -14.04
C ALA A 47 3.72 -11.00 -13.03
N PRO A 48 3.65 -11.99 -12.12
CA PRO A 48 2.75 -11.92 -10.99
C PRO A 48 2.99 -10.65 -10.15
N ALA A 49 1.91 -10.00 -9.77
CA ALA A 49 1.89 -8.84 -8.89
C ALA A 49 0.72 -8.94 -7.91
N VAL A 50 0.91 -8.36 -6.73
CA VAL A 50 -0.12 -8.33 -5.68
C VAL A 50 -0.22 -6.93 -5.13
N ARG A 51 -1.45 -6.44 -4.95
CA ARG A 51 -1.75 -5.21 -4.23
C ARG A 51 -2.42 -5.51 -2.90
N TYR A 52 -1.90 -4.94 -1.84
CA TYR A 52 -2.59 -4.80 -0.55
C TYR A 52 -2.94 -3.34 -0.30
N THR A 53 -4.12 -3.10 0.25
CA THR A 53 -4.55 -1.77 0.69
C THR A 53 -4.76 -1.79 2.19
N ALA A 54 -4.11 -0.87 2.91
CA ALA A 54 -4.44 -0.53 4.28
C ALA A 54 -5.15 0.83 4.29
N LYS A 55 -6.32 0.91 4.92
CA LYS A 55 -7.07 2.16 5.08
C LYS A 55 -7.00 2.60 6.54
N ALA A 56 -6.58 3.83 6.75
CA ALA A 56 -6.58 4.46 8.06
C ALA A 56 -7.75 5.45 8.16
N SER A 57 -8.39 5.45 9.32
CA SER A 57 -9.48 6.37 9.68
C SER A 57 -9.28 6.86 11.11
N ASN A 58 -9.96 7.96 11.46
CA ASN A 58 -9.79 8.66 12.75
C ASN A 58 -8.36 9.16 12.96
N LEU A 59 -7.72 9.65 11.90
CA LEU A 59 -6.43 10.31 12.01
C LEU A 59 -6.54 11.55 12.92
N ALA A 60 -5.53 11.78 13.74
CA ALA A 60 -5.49 12.93 14.62
C ALA A 60 -5.44 14.22 13.79
N ARG A 61 -6.35 15.15 14.09
CA ARG A 61 -6.45 16.46 13.41
C ARG A 61 -5.94 17.54 14.36
N LYS A 62 -4.79 18.14 14.06
CA LYS A 62 -4.21 19.27 14.81
C LYS A 62 -4.72 20.61 14.24
N PHE A 63 -4.91 20.67 12.93
CA PHE A 63 -5.42 21.83 12.19
C PHE A 63 -6.61 21.45 11.32
N ASP A 64 -7.40 22.44 10.91
CA ASP A 64 -8.58 22.19 10.07
C ASP A 64 -8.24 21.61 8.69
N CYS A 65 -7.01 21.77 8.22
CA CYS A 65 -6.56 21.18 6.97
C CYS A 65 -5.95 19.78 7.11
N ASP A 66 -5.94 19.18 8.31
CA ASP A 66 -5.37 17.84 8.44
C ASP A 66 -6.36 16.77 7.98
N PRO A 67 -5.89 15.73 7.27
CA PRO A 67 -6.73 14.65 6.78
C PRO A 67 -7.25 13.80 7.94
N ILE A 68 -8.49 13.33 7.84
CA ILE A 68 -9.08 12.42 8.84
C ILE A 68 -9.01 10.95 8.42
N ALA A 69 -8.63 10.69 7.18
CA ALA A 69 -8.50 9.36 6.59
C ALA A 69 -7.36 9.32 5.56
N ALA A 70 -6.78 8.14 5.39
CA ALA A 70 -5.72 7.89 4.42
C ALA A 70 -5.75 6.44 3.95
N SER A 71 -5.06 6.18 2.85
CA SER A 71 -4.82 4.83 2.34
C SER A 71 -3.36 4.62 2.00
N LEU A 72 -2.86 3.44 2.32
CA LEU A 72 -1.57 2.91 1.90
C LEU A 72 -1.81 1.75 0.93
N ASP A 73 -1.39 1.90 -0.31
CA ASP A 73 -1.40 0.85 -1.31
C ASP A 73 0.02 0.32 -1.50
N ILE A 74 0.20 -0.98 -1.27
CA ILE A 74 1.47 -1.68 -1.48
C ILE A 74 1.30 -2.60 -2.67
N VAL A 75 2.11 -2.38 -3.71
CA VAL A 75 2.19 -3.25 -4.88
C VAL A 75 3.51 -3.98 -4.85
N ALA A 76 3.48 -5.30 -4.71
CA ALA A 76 4.67 -6.13 -4.84
C ALA A 76 4.65 -6.89 -6.17
N THR A 77 5.82 -7.05 -6.78
CA THR A 77 6.02 -7.87 -7.97
C THR A 77 7.44 -8.46 -7.95
N GLN A 78 7.73 -9.40 -8.85
CA GLN A 78 9.06 -9.98 -8.99
C GLN A 78 10.10 -8.89 -9.31
N GLY A 79 11.25 -8.88 -8.62
CA GLY A 79 12.34 -7.92 -8.87
C GLY A 79 13.28 -8.34 -10.02
N TYR A 80 14.00 -7.38 -10.63
CA TYR A 80 14.77 -7.58 -11.89
C TYR A 80 16.30 -7.46 -11.76
N SER A 81 16.88 -7.51 -10.57
CA SER A 81 18.34 -7.38 -10.48
C SER A 81 18.96 -8.09 -9.26
N ASN A 82 18.93 -7.46 -8.09
CA ASN A 82 19.55 -7.95 -6.86
C ASN A 82 18.53 -8.30 -5.76
N ALA A 83 17.27 -7.88 -5.91
CA ALA A 83 16.19 -8.14 -4.99
C ALA A 83 15.20 -9.14 -5.60
N ALA A 84 14.77 -10.12 -4.80
CA ALA A 84 13.78 -11.12 -5.23
C ALA A 84 12.39 -10.50 -5.48
N VAL A 85 12.06 -9.41 -4.79
CA VAL A 85 10.76 -8.72 -4.87
C VAL A 85 10.98 -7.21 -4.96
N ALA A 86 10.28 -6.55 -5.88
CA ALA A 86 10.15 -5.10 -5.93
C ALA A 86 8.83 -4.70 -5.27
N VAL A 87 8.86 -3.64 -4.45
CA VAL A 87 7.68 -3.13 -3.72
C VAL A 87 7.52 -1.65 -4.00
N PHE A 88 6.34 -1.26 -4.45
CA PHE A 88 5.91 0.12 -4.66
C PHE A 88 4.91 0.50 -3.58
N MET A 89 5.16 1.63 -2.91
CA MET A 89 4.32 2.16 -1.85
C MET A 89 3.66 3.45 -2.33
N ILE A 90 2.33 3.52 -2.21
CA ILE A 90 1.55 4.70 -2.57
C ILE A 90 0.75 5.12 -1.33
N VAL A 91 1.00 6.34 -0.84
CA VAL A 91 0.24 6.95 0.26
C VAL A 91 -0.70 7.99 -0.33
N SER A 92 -1.97 7.94 0.05
CA SER A 92 -2.97 8.95 -0.30
C SER A 92 -3.71 9.41 0.95
N TYR A 93 -3.92 10.72 1.07
CA TYR A 93 -4.70 11.33 2.14
C TYR A 93 -6.05 11.76 1.58
N GLU A 94 -7.14 11.34 2.22
CA GLU A 94 -8.51 11.61 1.77
C GLU A 94 -9.07 12.89 2.41
N GLN A 95 -10.13 13.43 1.79
CA GLN A 95 -10.89 14.60 2.26
C GLN A 95 -10.07 15.90 2.35
N LEU A 96 -9.03 16.01 1.52
CA LEU A 96 -8.30 17.24 1.27
C LEU A 96 -8.59 17.71 -0.17
N ASP A 97 -8.63 19.02 -0.38
CA ASP A 97 -8.65 19.58 -1.72
C ASP A 97 -7.40 19.11 -2.48
N GLY A 98 -7.60 18.44 -3.61
CA GLY A 98 -6.52 17.84 -4.40
C GLY A 98 -6.12 16.42 -4.01
N SER A 99 -6.87 15.74 -3.12
CA SER A 99 -6.62 14.32 -2.81
C SER A 99 -6.69 13.44 -4.07
N LEU A 100 -5.75 12.51 -4.21
CA LEU A 100 -5.75 11.57 -5.33
C LEU A 100 -6.97 10.65 -5.25
N SER A 101 -7.78 10.65 -6.32
CA SER A 101 -8.90 9.72 -6.42
C SER A 101 -8.40 8.28 -6.56
N ARG A 102 -9.21 7.31 -6.12
CA ARG A 102 -8.87 5.89 -6.27
C ARG A 102 -8.56 5.52 -7.72
N ASN A 103 -9.32 6.05 -8.67
CA ASN A 103 -9.08 5.86 -10.11
C ASN A 103 -7.71 6.36 -10.55
N THR A 104 -7.22 7.46 -9.98
CA THR A 104 -5.88 8.00 -10.30
C THR A 104 -4.79 7.06 -9.76
N ILE A 105 -4.98 6.51 -8.55
CA ILE A 105 -4.06 5.52 -7.99
C ILE A 105 -4.04 4.28 -8.87
N ASP A 106 -5.22 3.81 -9.32
CA ASP A 106 -5.31 2.64 -10.20
C ASP A 106 -4.62 2.89 -11.55
N GLN A 107 -4.74 4.11 -12.09
CA GLN A 107 -3.97 4.53 -13.28
C GLN A 107 -2.47 4.51 -13.03
N ILE A 108 -1.98 5.08 -11.92
CA ILE A 108 -0.56 5.04 -11.55
C ILE A 108 -0.08 3.58 -11.47
N VAL A 109 -0.81 2.71 -10.78
CA VAL A 109 -0.47 1.28 -10.67
C VAL A 109 -0.44 0.61 -12.05
N SER A 110 -1.40 0.91 -12.94
CA SER A 110 -1.41 0.36 -14.30
C SER A 110 -0.25 0.82 -15.18
N THR A 111 0.40 1.93 -14.83
CA THR A 111 1.58 2.44 -15.56
C THR A 111 2.88 1.83 -15.08
N LEU A 112 2.87 1.03 -14.01
CA LEU A 112 4.05 0.30 -13.57
C LEU A 112 4.52 -0.61 -14.70
N ARG A 113 5.80 -0.50 -15.05
CA ARG A 113 6.46 -1.31 -16.06
C ARG A 113 7.70 -1.96 -15.47
N ARG A 114 8.10 -3.09 -16.06
CA ARG A 114 9.43 -3.67 -15.91
C ARG A 114 10.44 -2.71 -16.53
N THR A 115 11.43 -2.30 -15.75
CA THR A 115 12.64 -1.59 -16.21
C THR A 115 13.87 -2.38 -15.80
#